data_AF-Q5BTF5-F1
#
_entry.id   AF-Q5BTF5-F1
#
_cell.length_a   1.000
_cell.length_b   1.000
_cell.length_c   1.000
_cell.angle_alpha   90.00
_cell.angle_beta   90.00
_cell.angle_gamma   90.00
#
_symmetry.space_group_name_H-M   'P 1'
#
loop_
_entity.id
_entity.type
_entity.pdbx_description
1 polymer ?
#
loop_
_entity_poly.entity_id
_entity_poly.type
_entity_poly.pdbx_seq_one_letter_code
_entity_poly.pdbx_strand_id
1 'polypeptide(L)' 'MEKLHTSVMIIGDGMTDAKACPPADVFVGFGINVIRPEVKNMCHYFCTSMDELINLLEDHKILK' A
#
# COMPACT_ATOMS: atom_id res chain seq x y z
N MET A 1 7.42 28.28 -2.39
CA MET A 1 6.41 27.20 -2.46
C MET A 1 6.96 26.04 -1.67
N GLU A 2 6.33 25.66 -0.57
CA GLU A 2 6.76 24.48 0.20
C GLU A 2 6.55 23.23 -0.65
N LYS A 3 7.64 22.61 -1.10
CA LYS A 3 7.59 21.27 -1.68
C LYS A 3 7.56 20.28 -0.51
N LEU A 4 6.39 19.71 -0.22
CA LEU A 4 6.28 18.48 0.58
C LEU A 4 6.61 17.28 -0.32
N HIS A 5 7.84 17.21 -0.84
CA HIS A 5 8.27 16.05 -1.64
C HIS A 5 8.86 15.00 -0.69
N THR A 6 7.96 14.32 0.02
CA THR A 6 8.24 13.03 0.67
C THR A 6 7.46 11.99 -0.11
N SER A 7 8.10 10.89 -0.50
CA SER A 7 7.37 9.80 -1.15
C SER A 7 6.34 9.21 -0.18
N VAL A 8 5.08 9.08 -0.62
CA VAL A 8 3.95 8.62 0.19
C VAL A 8 3.53 7.23 -0.26
N MET A 9 3.47 6.31 0.71
CA MET A 9 2.86 5.00 0.55
C MET A 9 1.51 4.98 1.24
N ILE A 10 0.49 4.43 0.57
CA ILE A 10 -0.81 4.13 1.17
C ILE A 10 -1.00 2.62 1.32
N ILE A 11 -1.55 2.19 2.46
CA ILE A 11 -1.84 0.79 2.77
C ILE A 11 -3.33 0.70 3.13
N GLY A 12 -4.10 -0.13 2.43
CA GLY A 12 -5.55 -0.21 2.65
C GLY A 12 -6.25 -1.32 1.84
N ASP A 13 -7.49 -1.65 2.21
CA ASP A 13 -8.27 -2.72 1.58
C ASP A 13 -9.31 -2.18 0.58
N GLY A 14 -9.51 -0.87 0.53
CA GLY A 14 -10.63 -0.22 -0.12
C GLY A 14 -10.30 0.41 -1.49
N MET A 15 -11.36 0.65 -2.26
CA MET A 15 -11.27 1.40 -3.52
C MET A 15 -10.90 2.87 -3.31
N THR A 16 -11.18 3.44 -2.14
CA THR A 16 -10.74 4.79 -1.77
C THR A 16 -9.22 4.86 -1.64
N ASP A 17 -8.61 3.82 -1.09
CA ASP A 17 -7.16 3.72 -0.90
C ASP A 17 -6.47 3.55 -2.26
N ALA A 18 -7.01 2.68 -3.12
CA ALA A 18 -6.54 2.49 -4.48
C ALA A 18 -6.58 3.80 -5.30
N LYS A 19 -7.63 4.60 -5.13
CA LYS A 19 -7.80 5.89 -5.83
C LYS A 19 -6.93 7.02 -5.27
N ALA A 20 -6.33 6.84 -4.09
CA ALA A 20 -5.39 7.82 -3.54
C ALA A 20 -3.99 7.69 -4.13
N CYS A 21 -3.75 6.71 -5.02
CA CYS A 21 -2.50 6.46 -5.73
C CYS A 21 -2.74 6.55 -7.24
N PRO A 22 -2.59 7.72 -7.88
CA PRO A 22 -1.99 8.98 -7.39
C PRO A 22 -2.91 9.85 -6.49
N PRO A 23 -2.38 10.79 -5.68
CA PRO A 23 -1.01 11.33 -5.66
C PRO A 23 0.00 10.56 -4.80
N ALA A 24 -0.40 9.50 -4.08
CA ALA A 24 0.57 8.60 -3.47
C ALA A 24 1.43 7.94 -4.55
N ASP A 25 2.67 7.58 -4.18
CA ASP A 25 3.64 6.96 -5.09
C ASP A 25 3.46 5.43 -5.16
N VAL A 26 3.02 4.84 -4.04
CA VAL A 26 2.88 3.39 -3.89
C VAL A 26 1.60 3.07 -3.13
N PHE A 27 0.84 2.10 -3.65
CA PHE A 27 -0.30 1.50 -2.97
C PHE A 27 -0.03 0.03 -2.64
N VAL A 28 -0.14 -0.32 -1.36
CA VAL A 28 -0.14 -1.69 -0.86
C VAL A 28 -1.57 -2.09 -0.48
N GLY A 29 -2.16 -3.00 -1.24
CA GLY A 29 -3.47 -3.56 -0.92
C GLY A 29 -3.38 -4.50 0.28
N PHE A 30 -4.29 -4.38 1.24
CA PHE A 30 -4.24 -5.20 2.46
C PHE A 30 -5.52 -6.02 2.68
N GLY A 31 -5.47 -7.30 2.31
CA GLY A 31 -6.59 -8.22 2.30
C GLY A 31 -6.73 -9.10 3.54
N ILE A 32 -6.28 -8.68 4.72
CA ILE A 32 -6.26 -9.53 5.93
C ILE A 32 -7.64 -10.04 6.34
N ASN A 33 -8.68 -9.24 6.12
CA ASN A 33 -10.06 -9.60 6.45
C ASN A 33 -10.83 -10.09 5.22
N VAL A 34 -10.69 -9.38 4.09
CA VAL A 34 -11.46 -9.64 2.87
C VAL A 34 -10.59 -9.34 1.65
N ILE A 35 -10.54 -10.28 0.71
CA ILE A 35 -9.88 -10.06 -0.58
C ILE A 35 -10.90 -9.45 -1.56
N ARG A 36 -10.62 -8.22 -2.02
CA ARG A 36 -11.40 -7.54 -3.07
C ARG A 36 -10.61 -7.61 -4.38
N PRO A 37 -11.06 -8.39 -5.39
CA PRO A 37 -10.30 -8.59 -6.62
C PRO A 37 -9.94 -7.28 -7.35
N GLU A 38 -10.86 -6.32 -7.39
CA GLU A 38 -10.63 -5.03 -8.03
C GLU A 38 -9.51 -4.24 -7.34
N VAL A 39 -9.51 -4.19 -6.00
CA VAL A 39 -8.46 -3.52 -5.23
C VAL A 39 -7.11 -4.21 -5.40
N LYS A 40 -7.09 -5.55 -5.35
CA LYS A 40 -5.87 -6.34 -5.57
C LYS A 40 -5.26 -6.11 -6.96
N ASN A 41 -6.10 -5.87 -7.97
CA ASN A 41 -5.62 -5.59 -9.33
C ASN A 41 -5.09 -4.16 -9.50
N MET A 42 -5.36 -3.26 -8.54
CA MET A 42 -4.94 -1.85 -8.59
C MET A 42 -3.73 -1.54 -7.70
N CYS A 43 -3.31 -2.44 -6.82
CA CYS A 43 -2.17 -2.23 -5.94
C CYS A 43 -0.83 -2.63 -6.59
N HIS A 44 0.25 -2.03 -6.09
CA HIS A 44 1.62 -2.38 -6.46
C HIS A 44 2.07 -3.65 -5.74
N TYR A 45 1.63 -3.80 -4.50
CA TYR A 45 1.87 -4.96 -3.63
C TYR A 45 0.57 -5.35 -2.94
N PHE A 46 0.40 -6.64 -2.64
CA PHE A 46 -0.79 -7.13 -1.93
C PHE A 46 -0.36 -8.06 -0.80
N CYS A 47 -0.78 -7.74 0.42
CA CYS A 47 -0.52 -8.55 1.60
C CYS A 47 -1.84 -9.06 2.18
N THR A 48 -1.83 -10.30 2.70
CA THR A 48 -2.98 -10.96 3.34
C THR A 48 -2.75 -11.25 4.81
N SER A 49 -1.58 -10.90 5.35
CA SER A 49 -1.24 -11.00 6.76
C SER A 49 -0.32 -9.86 7.20
N MET A 50 -0.25 -9.60 8.51
CA MET A 50 0.69 -8.62 9.06
C MET A 50 2.15 -9.02 8.80
N ASP A 51 2.47 -10.32 8.85
CA ASP A 51 3.81 -10.82 8.60
C ASP A 51 4.26 -10.53 7.16
N GLU A 52 3.37 -10.73 6.17
CA GLU A 52 3.66 -10.37 4.77
C GLU A 52 3.90 -8.86 4.62
N LEU A 53 3.15 -8.04 5.34
CA LEU A 53 3.33 -6.59 5.30
C LEU A 53 4.66 -6.17 5.94
N ILE A 54 5.00 -6.73 7.11
CA ILE A 54 6.26 -6.45 7.80
C ILE A 54 7.44 -6.87 6.93
N ASN A 55 7.42 -8.10 6.39
CA ASN A 55 8.46 -8.60 5.51
C ASN A 55 8.64 -7.70 4.28
N LEU A 56 7.53 -7.27 3.65
CA LEU A 56 7.57 -6.34 2.53
C LEU A 56 8.27 -5.02 2.91
N LEU A 57 7.96 -4.46 4.08
CA LEU A 57 8.55 -3.20 4.53
C LEU A 57 10.01 -3.35 4.94
N GLU A 58 10.40 -4.49 5.52
CA GLU A 58 11.80 -4.80 5.87
C GLU A 58 12.65 -5.05 4.62
N ASP A 59 12.15 -5.85 3.66
CA ASP A 59 12.83 -6.14 2.38
C ASP A 59 13.13 -4.87 1.59
N HIS A 60 12.20 -3.90 1.65
CA HIS A 60 12.35 -2.58 1.04
C HIS A 60 13.07 -1.54 1.93
N LYS A 61 13.54 -1.94 3.12
CA LYS A 61 14.28 -1.10 4.08
C LYS A 61 13.51 0.16 4.54
N ILE A 62 12.19 0.03 4.61
CA ILE A 62 11.28 1.08 5.11
C ILE A 62 11.18 0.99 6.64
N LEU A 63 11.07 -0.22 7.19
CA LEU A 63 11.22 -0.47 8.62
C LEU A 63 12.68 -0.84 8.95
N LYS A 64 13.09 -0.53 10.19
CA LYS A 64 14.41 -0.85 10.74
C LYS A 64 14.34 -2.06 11.65
#